data_AF-A0A2G6GD03-F1
#
_entry.id   AF-A0A2G6GD03-F1
#
_cell.length_a   1.000
_cell.length_b   1.000
_cell.length_c   1.000
_cell.angle_alpha   90.00
_cell.angle_beta   90.00
_cell.angle_gamma   90.00
#
_symmetry.space_group_name_H-M   'P 1'
#
loop_
_entity.id
_entity.type
_entity.pdbx_description
1 polymer ?
#
loop_
_entity_poly.entity_id
_entity_poly.type
_entity_poly.pdbx_seq_one_letter_code
_entity_poly.pdbx_strand_id
1 'polypeptide(L)'
;MNLVQNTSSKSKKPNIQFTLNTIIAGSIDFTFRIDKQQFDGVFSEIFDPLADLKAWLEAISVGVQQASCRFIADGSKISFNFEKTNENEGIFILREVYENEFIPPLNIQSTVYKKELIRAIYTEFIDFFGSANYDPMEWERLTYEDIICEQFDMDTDQILDELLGYSKKELDNIFVNICPKGKSPKKCVRIPDTYESIEKDKKIQQIQKILKINLHPFFGMKAKDFKSGIVETFLA
;
A
#
# COMPACT_ATOMS: atom_id res chain seq x y z
N MET A 1 -13.78 -4.94 57.99
CA MET A 1 -13.44 -5.29 56.59
C MET A 1 -14.34 -4.47 55.69
N ASN A 2 -13.85 -3.35 55.17
CA ASN A 2 -14.61 -2.52 54.24
C ASN A 2 -14.40 -3.08 52.83
N LEU A 3 -15.45 -3.65 52.26
CA LEU A 3 -15.55 -3.98 50.85
C LEU A 3 -15.54 -2.67 50.07
N VAL A 4 -14.39 -2.34 49.50
CA VAL A 4 -14.27 -1.26 48.51
C VAL A 4 -15.06 -1.73 47.29
N GLN A 5 -16.20 -1.10 47.08
CA GLN A 5 -16.98 -1.25 45.86
C GLN A 5 -16.13 -0.75 44.70
N ASN A 6 -15.76 -1.67 43.81
CA ASN A 6 -15.12 -1.36 42.55
C ASN A 6 -16.14 -0.58 41.70
N THR A 7 -16.06 0.74 41.76
CA THR A 7 -16.83 1.61 40.87
C THR A 7 -16.37 1.29 39.46
N SER A 8 -17.28 0.71 38.66
CA SER A 8 -17.19 0.61 37.22
C SER A 8 -16.89 2.00 36.65
N SER A 9 -15.60 2.29 36.44
CA SER A 9 -15.20 3.42 35.63
C SER A 9 -15.69 3.08 34.24
N LYS A 10 -16.70 3.80 33.76
CA LYS A 10 -17.10 3.75 32.34
C LYS A 10 -15.82 3.85 31.52
N SER A 11 -15.48 2.76 30.83
CA SER A 11 -14.35 2.69 29.91
C SER A 11 -14.46 3.90 28.98
N LYS A 12 -13.54 4.86 29.11
CA LYS A 12 -13.52 6.01 28.21
C LYS A 12 -13.05 5.48 26.87
N LYS A 13 -13.85 5.68 25.83
CA LYS A 13 -13.47 5.38 24.45
C LYS A 13 -12.08 5.97 24.16
N PRO A 14 -11.08 5.16 23.75
CA PRO A 14 -9.75 5.67 23.48
C PRO A 14 -9.79 6.65 22.32
N ASN A 15 -8.96 7.69 22.39
CA ASN A 15 -8.80 8.64 21.29
C ASN A 15 -7.72 8.11 20.34
N ILE A 16 -8.13 7.56 19.20
CA ILE A 16 -7.23 6.99 18.17
C ILE A 16 -7.13 7.98 17.01
N GLN A 17 -5.92 8.30 16.59
CA GLN A 17 -5.63 9.09 15.40
C GLN A 17 -4.52 8.42 14.62
N PHE A 18 -4.67 8.34 13.31
CA PHE A 18 -3.64 7.94 12.38
C PHE A 18 -3.58 9.02 11.31
N THR A 19 -2.38 9.50 10.98
CA THR A 19 -2.20 10.61 10.04
C THR A 19 -1.08 10.26 9.09
N LEU A 20 -1.32 10.43 7.79
CA LEU A 20 -0.31 10.31 6.73
C LEU A 20 0.08 11.72 6.31
N ASN A 21 1.37 12.04 6.41
CA ASN A 21 1.82 13.42 6.33
C ASN A 21 2.21 13.80 4.90
N THR A 22 3.20 13.09 4.33
CA THR A 22 3.78 13.38 3.02
C THR A 22 4.34 12.11 2.42
N ILE A 23 4.48 12.09 1.10
CA ILE A 23 5.34 11.13 0.41
C ILE A 23 6.57 11.82 -0.18
N ILE A 24 7.74 11.26 0.08
CA ILE A 24 9.01 11.75 -0.46
C ILE A 24 9.93 10.56 -0.70
N ALA A 25 10.47 10.43 -1.92
CA ALA A 25 11.53 9.48 -2.28
C ALA A 25 11.21 8.02 -1.94
N GLY A 26 10.00 7.55 -2.22
CA GLY A 26 9.61 6.17 -1.90
C GLY A 26 9.13 5.94 -0.48
N SER A 27 8.96 7.00 0.32
CA SER A 27 8.63 6.90 1.73
C SER A 27 7.39 7.70 2.11
N ILE A 28 6.45 7.08 2.83
CA ILE A 28 5.26 7.74 3.40
C ILE A 28 5.43 7.89 4.90
N ASP A 29 5.47 9.12 5.38
CA ASP A 29 5.54 9.43 6.81
C ASP A 29 4.17 9.30 7.46
N PHE A 30 4.11 8.68 8.64
CA PHE A 30 2.88 8.57 9.40
C PHE A 30 3.07 8.83 10.90
N THR A 31 1.99 9.29 11.53
CA THR A 31 1.89 9.43 12.97
C THR A 31 0.70 8.63 13.48
N PHE A 32 0.93 7.73 14.43
CA PHE A 32 -0.13 7.03 15.16
C PHE A 32 -0.21 7.56 16.60
N ARG A 33 -1.40 7.99 17.02
CA ARG A 33 -1.67 8.41 18.39
C ARG A 33 -2.79 7.59 19.00
N ILE A 34 -2.58 7.20 20.24
CA ILE A 34 -3.62 6.61 21.07
C ILE A 34 -3.58 7.17 22.49
N ASP A 35 -4.63 7.89 22.85
CA ASP A 35 -4.74 8.67 24.08
C ASP A 35 -3.58 9.67 24.24
N LYS A 36 -2.56 9.34 25.03
CA LYS A 36 -1.36 10.17 25.27
C LYS A 36 -0.09 9.59 24.65
N GLN A 37 -0.19 8.40 24.04
CA GLN A 37 0.92 7.72 23.40
C GLN A 37 0.99 8.14 21.93
N GLN A 38 2.19 8.37 21.43
CA GLN A 38 2.44 8.73 20.03
C GLN A 38 3.58 7.87 19.50
N PHE A 39 3.45 7.45 18.25
CA PHE A 39 4.48 6.84 17.43
C PHE A 39 4.54 7.55 16.10
N ASP A 40 5.75 7.90 15.67
CA ASP A 40 6.02 8.45 14.35
C ASP A 40 6.83 7.39 13.59
N GLY A 41 6.38 7.03 12.39
CA GLY A 41 6.97 5.97 11.59
C GLY A 41 6.95 6.31 10.11
N VAL A 42 7.55 5.41 9.33
CA VAL A 42 7.68 5.55 7.88
C VAL A 42 7.32 4.22 7.22
N PHE A 43 6.58 4.27 6.12
CA PHE A 43 6.43 3.15 5.20
C PHE A 43 7.36 3.37 4.00
N SER A 44 8.05 2.32 3.56
CA SER A 44 8.94 2.37 2.39
C SER A 44 8.39 1.50 1.28
N GLU A 45 8.43 1.98 0.04
CA GLU A 45 8.05 1.21 -1.15
C GLU A 45 8.89 -0.06 -1.37
N ILE A 46 10.14 -0.06 -0.91
CA ILE A 46 11.05 -1.22 -1.00
C ILE A 46 10.49 -2.39 -0.19
N PHE A 47 9.88 -2.08 0.96
CA PHE A 47 9.25 -3.02 1.87
C PHE A 47 7.78 -2.64 2.06
N ASP A 48 7.09 -2.43 0.94
CA ASP A 48 5.73 -1.94 0.91
C ASP A 48 4.80 -2.76 1.82
N PRO A 49 4.28 -2.15 2.91
CA PRO A 49 3.48 -2.85 3.89
C PRO A 49 1.99 -2.79 3.61
N LEU A 50 1.55 -2.08 2.55
CA LEU A 50 0.13 -1.77 2.36
C LEU A 50 -0.72 -3.02 2.11
N ALA A 51 -0.19 -4.02 1.41
CA ALA A 51 -0.90 -5.28 1.20
C ALA A 51 -1.14 -6.03 2.52
N ASP A 52 -0.10 -6.14 3.36
CA ASP A 52 -0.19 -6.79 4.68
C ASP A 52 -1.04 -5.98 5.66
N LEU A 53 -0.95 -4.65 5.61
CA LEU A 53 -1.76 -3.76 6.43
C LEU A 53 -3.24 -3.86 6.04
N LYS A 54 -3.55 -3.90 4.74
CA LYS A 54 -4.92 -4.14 4.24
C LYS A 54 -5.45 -5.48 4.74
N ALA A 55 -4.69 -6.56 4.56
CA ALA A 55 -5.08 -7.89 5.03
C ALA A 55 -5.29 -7.93 6.55
N TRP A 56 -4.49 -7.18 7.31
CA TRP A 56 -4.65 -7.02 8.75
C TRP A 56 -5.95 -6.29 9.12
N LEU A 57 -6.29 -5.19 8.44
CA LEU A 57 -7.57 -4.49 8.64
C LEU A 57 -8.77 -5.38 8.28
N GLU A 58 -8.67 -6.15 7.19
CA GLU A 58 -9.69 -7.12 6.78
C GLU A 58 -9.87 -8.23 7.83
N ALA A 59 -8.78 -8.79 8.35
CA ALA A 59 -8.81 -9.81 9.39
C ALA A 59 -9.52 -9.32 10.66
N ILE A 60 -9.24 -8.08 11.10
CA ILE A 60 -9.93 -7.48 12.25
C ILE A 60 -11.43 -7.28 11.94
N SER A 61 -11.74 -6.84 10.73
CA SER A 61 -13.12 -6.57 10.27
C SER A 61 -13.99 -7.82 10.30
N VAL A 62 -13.46 -8.98 9.88
CA VAL A 62 -14.17 -10.27 9.92
C VAL A 62 -14.09 -10.98 11.29
N GLY A 63 -13.41 -10.38 12.27
CA GLY A 63 -13.38 -10.87 13.65
C GLY A 63 -12.38 -11.98 13.93
N VAL A 64 -11.27 -12.04 13.19
CA VAL A 64 -10.15 -12.95 13.49
C VAL A 64 -9.64 -12.71 14.92
N GLN A 65 -9.36 -13.79 15.64
CA GLN A 65 -8.98 -13.74 17.06
C GLN A 65 -7.66 -13.01 17.31
N GLN A 66 -6.65 -13.24 16.45
CA GLN A 66 -5.35 -12.57 16.51
C GLN A 66 -4.90 -12.24 15.08
N ALA A 67 -4.51 -10.99 14.85
CA ALA A 67 -4.01 -10.52 13.56
C ALA A 67 -2.76 -9.66 13.76
N SER A 68 -1.79 -9.82 12.86
CA SER A 68 -0.56 -9.01 12.86
C SER A 68 -0.10 -8.65 11.45
N CYS A 69 0.34 -7.41 11.24
CA CYS A 69 1.16 -7.03 10.10
C CYS A 69 2.53 -6.56 10.60
N ARG A 70 3.58 -6.80 9.81
CA ARG A 70 4.95 -6.45 10.16
C ARG A 70 5.64 -5.83 8.97
N PHE A 71 6.48 -4.86 9.21
CA PHE A 71 7.22 -4.19 8.15
C PHE A 71 8.54 -3.64 8.67
N ILE A 72 9.42 -3.30 7.73
CA ILE A 72 10.75 -2.76 8.02
C ILE A 72 10.74 -1.30 7.65
N ALA A 73 11.13 -0.46 8.61
CA ALA A 73 11.35 0.98 8.39
C ALA A 73 12.75 1.32 8.89
N ASP A 74 13.65 1.68 7.98
CA ASP A 74 14.98 2.21 8.28
C ASP A 74 15.76 1.48 9.40
N GLY A 75 15.87 0.14 9.30
CA GLY A 75 16.63 -0.68 10.26
C GLY A 75 15.86 -0.99 11.56
N SER A 76 14.59 -0.63 11.64
CA SER A 76 13.65 -1.07 12.67
C SER A 76 12.62 -2.05 12.11
N LYS A 77 12.20 -3.01 12.94
CA LYS A 77 11.08 -3.91 12.66
C LYS A 77 9.87 -3.39 13.42
N ILE A 78 8.87 -2.94 12.68
CA ILE A 78 7.61 -2.45 13.25
C ILE A 78 6.54 -3.54 13.07
N SER A 79 5.67 -3.67 14.06
CA SER A 79 4.52 -4.57 13.99
C SER A 79 3.28 -3.92 14.59
N PHE A 80 2.16 -4.07 13.89
CA PHE A 80 0.84 -3.82 14.45
C PHE A 80 0.20 -5.16 14.74
N ASN A 81 -0.24 -5.36 15.97
CA ASN A 81 -0.90 -6.56 16.42
C ASN A 81 -2.25 -6.20 17.02
N PHE A 82 -3.22 -7.08 16.83
CA PHE A 82 -4.55 -6.96 17.39
C PHE A 82 -5.00 -8.31 17.95
N GLU A 83 -5.48 -8.31 19.19
CA GLU A 83 -6.06 -9.48 19.85
C GLU A 83 -7.50 -9.18 20.26
N LYS A 84 -8.46 -9.93 19.70
CA LYS A 84 -9.89 -9.77 19.97
C LYS A 84 -10.19 -10.12 21.44
N THR A 85 -10.80 -9.22 22.18
CA THR A 85 -11.28 -9.49 23.54
C THR A 85 -12.78 -9.80 23.57
N ASN A 86 -13.54 -9.16 22.68
CA ASN A 86 -14.97 -9.42 22.49
C ASN A 86 -15.41 -9.03 21.06
N GLU A 87 -16.72 -9.03 20.79
CA GLU A 87 -17.24 -8.73 19.45
C GLU A 87 -16.97 -7.32 18.95
N ASN A 88 -16.66 -6.35 19.81
CA ASN A 88 -16.47 -4.95 19.43
C ASN A 88 -15.08 -4.41 19.79
N GLU A 89 -14.37 -5.06 20.70
CA GLU A 89 -13.13 -4.58 21.28
C GLU A 89 -11.99 -5.59 21.12
N GLY A 90 -10.77 -5.08 21.23
CA GLY A 90 -9.57 -5.88 21.37
C GLY A 90 -8.40 -5.08 21.91
N ILE A 91 -7.28 -5.75 22.11
CA ILE A 91 -6.03 -5.13 22.53
C ILE A 91 -5.22 -4.85 21.25
N PHE A 92 -4.95 -3.57 21.00
CA PHE A 92 -4.01 -3.14 19.98
C PHE A 92 -2.61 -3.02 20.59
N ILE A 93 -1.60 -3.50 19.86
CA ILE A 93 -0.20 -3.45 20.24
C ILE A 93 0.63 -3.00 19.02
N LEU A 94 1.22 -1.82 19.10
CA LEU A 94 2.26 -1.36 18.19
C LEU A 94 3.61 -1.55 18.86
N ARG A 95 4.51 -2.28 18.20
CA ARG A 95 5.86 -2.50 18.67
C ARG A 95 6.87 -2.15 17.59
N GLU A 96 7.91 -1.42 18.00
CA GLU A 96 9.12 -1.18 17.21
C GLU A 96 10.30 -1.88 17.89
N VAL A 97 11.03 -2.68 17.13
CA VAL A 97 12.24 -3.37 17.58
C VAL A 97 13.40 -2.95 16.71
N TYR A 98 14.41 -2.35 17.32
CA TYR A 98 15.65 -1.97 16.65
C TYR A 98 16.55 -3.20 16.47
N GLU A 99 17.33 -3.25 15.38
CA GLU A 99 18.40 -4.25 15.23
C GLU A 99 19.47 -4.09 16.32
N ASN A 100 19.63 -2.88 16.86
CA ASN A 100 20.51 -2.59 17.97
C ASN A 100 19.83 -2.91 19.31
N GLU A 101 20.22 -4.02 19.94
CA GLU A 101 19.69 -4.50 21.23
C GLU A 101 19.84 -3.51 22.40
N PHE A 102 20.65 -2.44 22.25
CA PHE A 102 20.83 -1.42 23.28
C PHE A 102 19.68 -0.40 23.35
N ILE A 103 18.83 -0.33 22.33
CA ILE A 103 17.66 0.56 22.35
C ILE A 103 16.44 -0.26 22.81
N PRO A 104 15.79 0.10 23.94
CA PRO A 104 14.62 -0.64 24.40
C PRO A 104 13.49 -0.55 23.36
N PRO A 105 12.73 -1.63 23.15
CA PRO A 105 11.65 -1.62 22.17
C PRO A 105 10.56 -0.65 22.60
N LEU A 106 10.07 0.13 21.64
CA LEU A 106 8.85 0.90 21.85
C LEU A 106 7.66 -0.05 21.89
N ASN A 107 6.74 0.18 22.83
CA ASN A 107 5.52 -0.59 22.93
C ASN A 107 4.34 0.32 23.28
N ILE A 108 3.44 0.53 22.31
CA ILE A 108 2.16 1.20 22.52
C ILE A 108 1.10 0.12 22.62
N GLN A 109 0.41 0.07 23.76
CA GLN A 109 -0.66 -0.90 23.99
C GLN A 109 -1.90 -0.20 24.55
N SER A 110 -3.08 -0.55 24.02
CA SER A 110 -4.36 -0.07 24.54
C SER A 110 -5.52 -0.98 24.14
N THR A 111 -6.59 -0.96 24.92
CA THR A 111 -7.88 -1.56 24.54
C THR A 111 -8.61 -0.62 23.60
N VAL A 112 -9.00 -1.11 22.43
CA VAL A 112 -9.62 -0.31 21.37
C VAL A 112 -10.93 -0.91 20.88
N TYR A 113 -11.82 -0.05 20.41
CA TYR A 113 -12.97 -0.46 19.61
C TYR A 113 -12.50 -0.76 18.17
N LYS A 114 -12.81 -1.95 17.66
CA LYS A 114 -12.41 -2.40 16.32
C LYS A 114 -12.80 -1.39 15.23
N LYS A 115 -14.05 -0.92 15.26
CA LYS A 115 -14.59 0.02 14.26
C LYS A 115 -13.83 1.34 14.24
N GLU A 116 -13.32 1.79 15.38
CA GLU A 116 -12.58 3.07 15.47
C GLU A 116 -11.13 2.92 15.03
N LEU A 117 -10.47 1.82 15.41
CA LEU A 117 -9.12 1.52 14.93
C LEU A 117 -9.10 1.39 13.41
N ILE A 118 -10.01 0.57 12.87
CA ILE A 118 -10.12 0.34 11.43
C ILE A 118 -10.49 1.65 10.71
N ARG A 119 -11.47 2.41 11.23
CA ARG A 119 -11.84 3.70 10.63
C ARG A 119 -10.64 4.64 10.59
N ALA A 120 -9.96 4.86 11.72
CA ALA A 120 -8.84 5.80 11.81
C ALA A 120 -7.74 5.49 10.79
N ILE A 121 -7.39 4.22 10.62
CA ILE A 121 -6.32 3.83 9.69
C ILE A 121 -6.84 3.82 8.24
N TYR A 122 -7.96 3.14 7.97
CA TYR A 122 -8.46 2.96 6.61
C TYR A 122 -8.87 4.28 5.96
N THR A 123 -9.64 5.13 6.65
CA THR A 123 -10.10 6.38 6.05
C THR A 123 -8.94 7.32 5.78
N GLU A 124 -7.94 7.36 6.66
CA GLU A 124 -6.75 8.18 6.45
C GLU A 124 -5.99 7.77 5.18
N PHE A 125 -5.84 6.48 4.89
CA PHE A 125 -5.22 6.05 3.62
C PHE A 125 -6.05 6.46 2.40
N ILE A 126 -7.37 6.27 2.46
CA ILE A 126 -8.26 6.66 1.36
C ILE A 126 -8.19 8.17 1.10
N ASP A 127 -8.21 8.97 2.17
CA ASP A 127 -8.13 10.43 2.08
C ASP A 127 -6.75 10.88 1.60
N PHE A 128 -5.67 10.27 2.11
CA PHE A 128 -4.29 10.57 1.72
C PHE A 128 -4.06 10.31 0.23
N PHE A 129 -4.50 9.18 -0.31
CA PHE A 129 -4.37 8.87 -1.74
C PHE A 129 -5.11 9.84 -2.66
N GLY A 130 -6.16 10.52 -2.17
CA GLY A 130 -6.86 11.57 -2.91
C GLY A 130 -6.31 12.98 -2.66
N SER A 131 -5.29 13.13 -1.81
CA SER A 131 -4.78 14.41 -1.36
C SER A 131 -3.65 14.94 -2.26
N ALA A 132 -3.36 16.24 -2.15
CA ALA A 132 -2.20 16.85 -2.81
C ALA A 132 -0.84 16.39 -2.25
N ASN A 133 -0.83 15.70 -1.10
CA ASN A 133 0.39 15.19 -0.46
C ASN A 133 0.78 13.80 -0.95
N TYR A 134 -0.03 13.17 -1.81
CA TYR A 134 0.26 11.89 -2.42
C TYR A 134 0.64 12.08 -3.89
N ASP A 135 1.85 11.65 -4.23
CA ASP A 135 2.33 11.53 -5.61
C ASP A 135 2.51 10.03 -5.94
N PRO A 136 1.68 9.45 -6.84
CA PRO A 136 1.85 8.08 -7.30
C PRO A 136 3.24 7.81 -7.89
N MET A 137 3.90 8.82 -8.46
CA MET A 137 5.23 8.68 -9.05
C MET A 137 6.34 8.49 -8.02
N GLU A 138 6.05 8.74 -6.74
CA GLU A 138 6.94 8.57 -5.59
C GLU A 138 6.63 7.30 -4.79
N TRP A 139 5.57 6.55 -5.12
CA TRP A 139 5.18 5.31 -4.42
C TRP A 139 5.00 4.13 -5.36
N GLU A 140 4.11 4.30 -6.33
CA GLU A 140 3.45 3.19 -7.00
C GLU A 140 4.37 2.52 -8.00
N ARG A 141 4.20 1.21 -8.15
CA ARG A 141 4.71 0.49 -9.29
C ARG A 141 3.89 0.86 -10.53
N LEU A 142 4.47 1.70 -11.38
CA LEU A 142 3.85 2.15 -12.62
C LEU A 142 4.47 1.47 -13.81
N THR A 143 3.68 0.67 -14.52
CA THR A 143 4.14 -0.08 -15.70
C THR A 143 3.71 0.56 -17.01
N TYR A 144 4.26 0.11 -18.15
CA TYR A 144 3.75 0.53 -19.47
C TYR A 144 2.27 0.21 -19.63
N GLU A 145 1.83 -0.95 -19.12
CA GLU A 145 0.42 -1.34 -19.13
C GLU A 145 -0.44 -0.26 -18.48
N ASP A 146 -0.04 0.23 -17.31
CA ASP A 146 -0.82 1.21 -16.57
C ASP A 146 -1.02 2.51 -17.36
N ILE A 147 0.07 3.05 -17.91
CA ILE A 147 0.02 4.31 -18.65
C ILE A 147 -0.73 4.14 -19.97
N ILE A 148 -0.55 3.01 -20.66
CA ILE A 148 -1.22 2.75 -21.94
C ILE A 148 -2.72 2.53 -21.72
N CYS A 149 -3.10 1.69 -20.76
CA CYS A 149 -4.51 1.48 -20.43
C CYS A 149 -5.21 2.79 -20.04
N GLU A 150 -4.54 3.63 -19.25
CA GLU A 150 -5.06 4.96 -18.88
C GLU A 150 -5.18 5.91 -20.08
N GLN A 151 -4.14 5.99 -20.93
CA GLN A 151 -4.10 6.90 -22.07
C GLN A 151 -5.15 6.55 -23.15
N PHE A 152 -5.42 5.26 -23.34
CA PHE A 152 -6.34 4.78 -24.37
C PHE A 152 -7.74 4.43 -23.84
N ASP A 153 -7.96 4.49 -22.53
CA ASP A 153 -9.21 4.09 -21.86
C ASP A 153 -9.64 2.66 -22.24
N MET A 154 -8.67 1.73 -22.14
CA MET A 154 -8.83 0.33 -22.52
C MET A 154 -8.34 -0.59 -21.41
N ASP A 155 -8.91 -1.79 -21.32
CA ASP A 155 -8.39 -2.84 -20.46
C ASP A 155 -7.13 -3.51 -21.04
N THR A 156 -6.47 -4.35 -20.23
CA THR A 156 -5.23 -5.02 -20.62
C THR A 156 -5.38 -5.91 -21.86
N ASP A 157 -6.53 -6.58 -22.02
CA ASP A 157 -6.75 -7.51 -23.14
C ASP A 157 -7.01 -6.72 -24.42
N GLN A 158 -7.80 -5.64 -24.34
CA GLN A 158 -8.03 -4.69 -25.43
C GLN A 158 -6.72 -4.04 -25.88
N ILE A 159 -5.89 -3.57 -24.96
CA ILE A 159 -4.57 -3.00 -25.27
C ILE A 159 -3.68 -4.03 -25.94
N LEU A 160 -3.65 -5.27 -25.46
CA LEU A 160 -2.84 -6.31 -26.05
C LEU A 160 -3.25 -6.57 -27.51
N ASP A 161 -4.54 -6.69 -27.78
CA ASP A 161 -5.07 -6.90 -29.13
C ASP A 161 -4.79 -5.71 -30.06
N GLU A 162 -4.96 -4.48 -29.57
CA GLU A 162 -4.65 -3.26 -30.31
C GLU A 162 -3.15 -3.20 -30.67
N LEU A 163 -2.26 -3.43 -29.69
CA LEU A 163 -0.82 -3.39 -29.90
C LEU A 163 -0.32 -4.48 -30.85
N LEU A 164 -1.00 -5.63 -30.93
CA LEU A 164 -0.66 -6.69 -31.91
C LEU A 164 -0.95 -6.28 -33.36
N GLY A 165 -1.84 -5.30 -33.57
CA GLY A 165 -2.16 -4.76 -34.88
C GLY A 165 -1.12 -3.77 -35.42
N TYR A 166 -0.27 -3.22 -34.55
CA TYR A 166 0.71 -2.21 -34.92
C TYR A 166 1.98 -2.77 -35.55
N SER A 167 2.54 -2.01 -36.48
CA SER A 167 3.89 -2.25 -37.01
C SER A 167 4.96 -1.99 -35.95
N LYS A 168 6.18 -2.50 -36.18
CA LYS A 168 7.31 -2.25 -35.29
C LYS A 168 7.55 -0.76 -35.05
N LYS A 169 7.43 0.06 -36.10
CA LYS A 169 7.63 1.51 -36.04
C LYS A 169 6.59 2.20 -35.14
N GLU A 170 5.33 1.77 -35.23
CA GLU A 170 4.25 2.32 -34.40
C GLU A 170 4.45 1.95 -32.93
N LEU A 171 4.79 0.69 -32.65
CA LEU A 171 5.12 0.23 -31.30
C LEU A 171 6.33 0.97 -30.71
N ASP A 172 7.41 1.10 -31.47
CA ASP A 172 8.58 1.88 -31.04
C ASP A 172 8.17 3.32 -30.68
N ASN A 173 7.32 3.97 -31.48
CA ASN A 173 6.84 5.33 -31.19
C ASN A 173 6.01 5.39 -29.90
N ILE A 174 5.09 4.43 -29.68
CA ILE A 174 4.27 4.39 -28.47
C ILE A 174 5.15 4.25 -27.22
N PHE A 175 6.01 3.23 -27.19
CA PHE A 175 6.83 2.96 -26.02
C PHE A 175 7.91 4.03 -25.77
N VAL A 176 8.46 4.65 -26.82
CA VAL A 176 9.42 5.76 -26.66
C VAL A 176 8.74 7.00 -26.09
N ASN A 177 7.52 7.32 -26.53
CA ASN A 177 6.80 8.51 -26.07
C ASN A 177 6.36 8.40 -24.60
N ILE A 178 6.14 7.18 -24.10
CA ILE A 178 5.74 6.91 -22.71
C ILE A 178 6.96 6.86 -21.77
N CYS A 179 8.16 6.60 -22.28
CA CYS A 179 9.38 6.50 -21.48
C CYS A 179 9.64 7.84 -20.72
N PRO A 180 9.78 7.86 -19.38
CA PRO A 180 9.92 9.09 -18.60
C PRO A 180 11.09 9.97 -19.07
N LYS A 181 10.84 11.28 -19.18
CA LYS A 181 11.87 12.27 -19.57
C LYS A 181 13.06 12.18 -18.63
N GLY A 182 14.25 11.95 -19.18
CA GLY A 182 15.51 11.84 -18.42
C GLY A 182 16.08 10.43 -18.30
N LYS A 183 15.33 9.38 -18.65
CA LYS A 183 15.90 8.04 -18.87
C LYS A 183 16.43 7.94 -20.30
N SER A 184 17.64 7.39 -20.48
CA SER A 184 18.23 7.31 -21.82
C SER A 184 17.39 6.39 -22.73
N PRO A 185 17.11 6.77 -23.99
CA PRO A 185 16.39 5.93 -24.96
C PRO A 185 17.02 4.54 -25.17
N LYS A 186 18.29 4.37 -24.78
CA LYS A 186 19.02 3.10 -24.84
C LYS A 186 18.62 2.10 -23.76
N LYS A 187 17.98 2.55 -22.67
CA LYS A 187 17.29 1.69 -21.68
C LYS A 187 15.78 1.56 -21.96
N CYS A 188 15.22 2.37 -22.86
CA CYS A 188 13.85 2.18 -23.30
C CYS A 188 13.75 0.90 -24.13
N VAL A 189 12.59 0.27 -24.07
CA VAL A 189 12.27 -1.00 -24.72
C VAL A 189 12.48 -0.86 -26.23
N ARG A 190 13.08 -1.87 -26.86
CA ARG A 190 13.19 -1.95 -28.32
C ARG A 190 12.38 -3.11 -28.85
N ILE A 191 11.56 -2.84 -29.86
CA ILE A 191 10.93 -3.88 -30.65
C ILE A 191 11.97 -4.42 -31.65
N PRO A 192 12.16 -5.74 -31.76
CA PRO A 192 13.17 -6.35 -32.61
C PRO A 192 12.83 -6.08 -34.07
N ASP A 193 13.86 -5.94 -34.90
CA ASP A 193 13.66 -5.69 -36.34
C ASP A 193 12.99 -6.87 -37.06
N THR A 194 12.88 -8.03 -36.41
CA THR A 194 12.16 -9.20 -36.90
C THR A 194 10.69 -9.24 -36.50
N TYR A 195 10.17 -8.23 -35.79
CA TYR A 195 8.83 -8.23 -35.20
C TYR A 195 7.72 -8.52 -36.22
N GLU A 196 7.79 -8.00 -37.44
CA GLU A 196 6.81 -8.28 -38.48
C GLU A 196 6.78 -9.76 -38.87
N SER A 197 7.95 -10.42 -38.84
CA SER A 197 8.18 -11.79 -39.33
C SER A 197 8.03 -12.90 -38.29
N ILE A 198 7.94 -12.57 -37.00
CA ILE A 198 7.77 -13.58 -35.94
C ILE A 198 6.32 -14.04 -35.80
N GLU A 199 6.14 -15.27 -35.33
CA GLU A 199 4.82 -15.90 -35.07
C GLU A 199 4.01 -15.09 -34.06
N LYS A 200 2.67 -15.10 -34.21
CA LYS A 200 1.74 -14.33 -33.36
C LYS A 200 1.97 -14.57 -31.86
N ASP A 201 2.14 -15.81 -31.44
CA ASP A 201 2.37 -16.16 -30.03
C ASP A 201 3.64 -15.52 -29.45
N LYS A 202 4.70 -15.39 -30.27
CA LYS A 202 5.94 -14.71 -29.88
C LYS A 202 5.74 -13.19 -29.79
N LYS A 203 4.92 -12.59 -30.66
CA LYS A 203 4.54 -11.18 -30.56
C LYS A 203 3.78 -10.90 -29.27
N ILE A 204 2.83 -11.78 -28.93
CA ILE A 204 2.04 -11.69 -27.69
C ILE A 204 2.96 -11.70 -26.47
N GLN A 205 3.81 -12.71 -26.35
CA GLN A 205 4.75 -12.84 -25.22
C GLN A 205 5.67 -11.61 -25.12
N GLN A 206 6.10 -11.09 -26.26
CA GLN A 206 6.95 -9.91 -26.30
C GLN A 206 6.23 -8.65 -25.82
N ILE A 207 5.04 -8.34 -26.35
CA ILE A 207 4.25 -7.17 -25.92
C ILE A 207 3.91 -7.29 -24.44
N GLN A 208 3.43 -8.45 -23.98
CA GLN A 208 3.13 -8.68 -22.56
C GLN A 208 4.35 -8.44 -21.66
N LYS A 209 5.54 -8.92 -22.08
CA LYS A 209 6.78 -8.67 -21.33
C LYS A 209 7.07 -7.17 -21.22
N ILE A 210 6.83 -6.42 -22.29
CA ILE A 210 7.06 -4.97 -22.33
C ILE A 210 6.06 -4.24 -21.42
N LEU A 211 4.78 -4.58 -21.54
CA LEU A 211 3.70 -3.99 -20.75
C LEU A 211 3.97 -4.08 -19.24
N LYS A 212 4.59 -5.17 -18.77
CA LYS A 212 4.90 -5.39 -17.34
C LYS A 212 6.19 -4.70 -16.83
N ILE A 213 6.93 -4.00 -17.69
CA ILE A 213 8.16 -3.28 -17.27
C ILE A 213 7.78 -2.09 -16.39
N ASN A 214 8.44 -1.98 -15.23
CA ASN A 214 8.30 -0.84 -14.33
C ASN A 214 9.01 0.39 -14.92
N LEU A 215 8.29 1.51 -15.01
CA LEU A 215 8.75 2.78 -15.55
C LEU A 215 9.39 3.66 -14.48
N HIS A 216 9.08 3.42 -13.20
CA HIS A 216 9.59 4.18 -12.06
C HIS A 216 10.55 3.32 -11.22
N PRO A 217 11.39 3.95 -10.37
CA PRO A 217 12.26 3.19 -9.46
C PRO A 217 11.49 2.57 -8.29
N PHE A 218 10.24 2.98 -8.06
CA PHE A 218 9.43 2.56 -6.92
C PHE A 218 8.50 1.39 -7.26
N PHE A 219 8.15 0.60 -6.24
CA PHE A 219 7.47 -0.68 -6.36
C PHE A 219 6.24 -0.82 -5.46
N GLY A 220 5.78 0.27 -4.84
CA GLY A 220 4.63 0.27 -3.93
C GLY A 220 3.31 -0.10 -4.60
N MET A 221 2.40 -0.58 -3.77
CA MET A 221 1.02 -0.92 -4.09
C MET A 221 0.26 0.31 -4.56
N LYS A 222 -0.60 0.11 -5.56
CA LYS A 222 -1.41 1.21 -6.09
C LYS A 222 -2.51 1.57 -5.11
N ALA A 223 -2.83 2.85 -5.01
CA ALA A 223 -3.90 3.36 -4.16
C ALA A 223 -5.23 2.64 -4.41
N LYS A 224 -5.55 2.38 -5.68
CA LYS A 224 -6.78 1.66 -6.07
C LYS A 224 -6.87 0.25 -5.50
N ASP A 225 -5.73 -0.41 -5.32
CA ASP A 225 -5.68 -1.79 -4.85
C ASP A 225 -5.87 -1.84 -3.33
N PHE A 226 -5.65 -0.73 -2.60
CA PHE A 226 -5.79 -0.69 -1.13
C PHE A 226 -7.25 -0.75 -0.69
N LYS A 227 -8.18 -0.30 -1.55
CA LYS A 227 -9.62 -0.35 -1.29
C LYS A 227 -10.08 -1.78 -0.98
N SER A 228 -10.93 -1.93 0.03
CA SER A 228 -11.43 -3.21 0.50
C SER A 228 -12.94 -3.16 0.74
N GLY A 229 -13.69 -3.94 -0.05
CA GLY A 229 -15.13 -4.09 0.16
C GLY A 229 -15.47 -4.72 1.51
N ILE A 230 -14.59 -5.53 2.10
CA ILE A 230 -14.77 -6.11 3.44
C ILE A 230 -14.71 -4.99 4.49
N VAL A 231 -13.67 -4.17 4.45
CA VAL A 231 -13.49 -3.06 5.40
C VAL A 231 -14.62 -2.03 5.23
N GLU A 232 -14.97 -1.68 4.00
CA GLU A 232 -16.05 -0.73 3.70
C GLU A 232 -17.41 -1.22 4.21
N THR A 233 -17.72 -2.51 4.02
CA THR A 233 -18.96 -3.12 4.55
C THR A 233 -18.98 -3.11 6.08
N PHE A 234 -17.83 -3.33 6.73
CA PHE A 234 -17.71 -3.29 8.19
C PHE A 234 -17.85 -1.86 8.76
N LEU A 235 -17.40 -0.85 8.00
CA LEU A 235 -17.46 0.55 8.40
C LEU A 235 -18.83 1.21 8.17
N ALA A 236 -19.62 0.71 7.22
CA ALA A 236 -21.03 1.09 7.01
C ALA A 236 -21.87 0.96 8.30
#